data_AF-A0A0T5ZZP0-F1
#
_entry.id   AF-A0A0T5ZZP0-F1
#
_cell.length_a   1.000
_cell.length_b   1.000
_cell.length_c   1.000
_cell.angle_alpha   90.00
_cell.angle_beta   90.00
_cell.angle_gamma   90.00
#
_symmetry.space_group_name_H-M   'P 1'
#
loop_
_entity.id
_entity.type
_entity.pdbx_description
1 polymer ?
#
loop_
_entity_poly.entity_id
_entity_poly.type
_entity_poly.pdbx_seq_one_letter_code
_entity_poly.pdbx_strand_id
1 'polypeptide(L)'
;MRRTLKKLVFVEPKSTHLHVYSRVPIPRLGSVLLATIMRAKGYDVRVYIEDIHPVDMNEVLSADLVAISAITSTAPQSYRLADKVREAGILTVLGGTHVSFLPDEGLEHADYVVKGEGEFPFQELVDAIQCGEGFEKIQNLSFMRDGKAVHNPERPKIPNLDVNPIPDYHLITGWKPGGVVSIATSRGCPFSCTFCSVPGMYGHAFRTHSLDRVLEELRIHRDDAYTFFADDIFTANKKRVKELLARMIQAGLTTEWGAQVRTETVDDPELLQLMRDSNCFNVYVGFESINPRTLKLFQKKQDLAKIERSIERFHSHKIRIHGMFVVGSDEDDLETLYATTAFARKHDIDSIQFMILTPIPGSPDWDTLYAKGDKYVISRNWSLYDGHHVVHQPRRLSPYELQIGAIKAMQKFYSWGGITQRLLKRDVYYAVIRYWGKKMIRDWWKDEENRAHVQWLKERLYGQTPTLRQRALQTIGVPEALLKEKVGQLLNTFLTELGVKVVPIAERLVEQAEDALARARESVDCLVMPVVKRVEQGKEEVYAQLTAAAEALQARLEKLPKVSFPVLGDQGPIFEPFAQIGLLVTDNLEKIRKAYRKAGVTEGLWETA
;
A
#
# COMPACT_ATOMS: atom_id res chain seq x y z
N MET A 1 -1.53 38.88 -7.87
CA MET A 1 -1.71 39.10 -9.33
C MET A 1 -3.19 38.95 -9.63
N ARG A 2 -3.84 39.99 -10.18
CA ARG A 2 -5.27 39.94 -10.53
C ARG A 2 -5.43 39.27 -11.91
N ARG A 3 -6.25 38.22 -12.03
CA ARG A 3 -6.58 37.60 -13.33
C ARG A 3 -8.09 37.37 -13.43
N THR A 4 -8.67 37.65 -14.59
CA THR A 4 -10.07 37.32 -14.87
C THR A 4 -10.17 35.83 -15.19
N LEU A 5 -11.02 35.11 -14.48
CA LEU A 5 -11.26 33.68 -14.68
C LEU A 5 -12.67 33.48 -15.23
N LYS A 6 -12.80 32.73 -16.32
CA LYS A 6 -14.07 32.32 -16.91
C LYS A 6 -14.14 30.82 -17.14
N LYS A 7 -13.07 30.23 -17.66
CA LYS A 7 -12.96 28.82 -18.00
C LYS A 7 -12.05 28.07 -17.03
N LEU A 8 -12.59 27.07 -16.35
CA LEU A 8 -11.88 26.23 -15.40
C LEU A 8 -11.91 24.77 -15.88
N VAL A 9 -10.75 24.14 -16.00
CA VAL A 9 -10.66 22.73 -16.40
C VAL A 9 -10.18 21.90 -15.22
N PHE A 10 -10.91 20.83 -14.90
CA PHE A 10 -10.54 19.87 -13.87
C PHE A 10 -10.01 18.61 -14.53
N VAL A 11 -8.85 18.13 -14.07
CA VAL A 11 -8.22 16.93 -14.63
C VAL A 11 -7.92 15.92 -13.55
N GLU A 12 -8.30 14.69 -13.84
CA GLU A 12 -8.05 13.49 -13.08
C GLU A 12 -7.12 12.59 -13.89
N PRO A 13 -5.80 12.67 -13.65
CA PRO A 13 -4.86 11.88 -14.41
C PRO A 13 -4.94 10.41 -14.02
N LYS A 14 -4.59 9.54 -14.97
CA LYS A 14 -4.45 8.10 -14.74
C LYS A 14 -3.06 7.76 -14.22
N SER A 15 -2.89 6.56 -13.68
CA SER A 15 -1.56 6.04 -13.34
C SER A 15 -0.71 5.78 -14.58
N THR A 16 0.61 5.87 -14.43
CA THR A 16 1.54 5.77 -15.57
C THR A 16 1.72 4.36 -16.12
N HIS A 17 1.32 3.34 -15.36
CA HIS A 17 1.46 1.92 -15.72
C HIS A 17 0.23 1.11 -15.26
N LEU A 18 0.18 -0.14 -15.70
CA LEU A 18 -0.96 -1.01 -15.48
C LEU A 18 -0.99 -1.60 -14.05
N HIS A 19 -2.02 -1.23 -13.27
CA HIS A 19 -2.39 -1.90 -12.03
C HIS A 19 -3.91 -2.20 -11.97
N VAL A 20 -4.38 -2.96 -10.97
CA VAL A 20 -5.76 -3.47 -10.94
C VAL A 20 -6.81 -2.34 -11.04
N TYR A 21 -6.57 -1.22 -10.35
CA TYR A 21 -7.50 -0.08 -10.37
C TYR A 21 -7.51 0.72 -11.68
N SER A 22 -6.50 0.58 -12.55
CA SER A 22 -6.45 1.27 -13.85
C SER A 22 -7.41 0.69 -14.92
N ARG A 23 -8.15 -0.39 -14.62
CA ARG A 23 -9.03 -1.08 -15.58
C ARG A 23 -10.52 -0.91 -15.32
N VAL A 24 -10.92 -0.36 -14.18
CA VAL A 24 -12.33 -0.06 -13.88
C VAL A 24 -12.44 1.44 -13.63
N PRO A 25 -12.90 2.22 -14.62
CA PRO A 25 -12.97 3.66 -14.49
C PRO A 25 -14.11 4.03 -13.54
N ILE A 26 -13.75 4.39 -12.31
CA ILE A 26 -14.69 4.95 -11.33
C ILE A 26 -14.27 6.41 -11.11
N PRO A 27 -15.07 7.41 -11.51
CA PRO A 27 -14.78 8.81 -11.23
C PRO A 27 -14.49 9.06 -9.77
N ARG A 28 -13.42 9.80 -9.46
CA ARG A 28 -13.23 10.32 -8.10
C ARG A 28 -14.16 11.52 -7.94
N LEU A 29 -14.88 11.56 -6.82
CA LEU A 29 -15.96 12.54 -6.64
C LEU A 29 -15.46 13.98 -6.46
N GLY A 30 -14.20 14.17 -6.06
CA GLY A 30 -13.65 15.49 -5.72
C GLY A 30 -13.71 16.47 -6.89
N SER A 31 -13.17 16.09 -8.04
CA SER A 31 -13.07 16.99 -9.20
C SER A 31 -14.44 17.31 -9.79
N VAL A 32 -15.32 16.31 -9.85
CA VAL A 32 -16.71 16.47 -10.31
C VAL A 32 -17.50 17.39 -9.37
N LEU A 33 -17.35 17.22 -8.06
CA LEU A 33 -17.99 18.07 -7.06
C LEU A 33 -17.52 19.53 -7.17
N LEU A 34 -16.21 19.77 -7.24
CA LEU A 34 -15.67 21.12 -7.39
C LEU A 34 -16.13 21.76 -8.69
N ALA A 35 -16.12 21.02 -9.80
CA ALA A 35 -16.64 21.50 -11.08
C ALA A 35 -18.13 21.87 -10.99
N THR A 36 -18.94 21.06 -10.30
CA THR A 36 -20.37 21.33 -10.09
C THR A 36 -20.59 22.63 -9.32
N ILE A 37 -19.84 22.83 -8.23
CA ILE A 37 -19.86 24.06 -7.42
C ILE A 37 -19.51 25.27 -8.29
N MET A 38 -18.44 25.18 -9.09
CA MET A 38 -18.01 26.28 -9.94
C MET A 38 -18.97 26.53 -11.11
N ARG A 39 -19.60 25.49 -11.69
CA ARG A 39 -20.65 25.67 -12.70
C ARG A 39 -21.83 26.45 -12.12
N ALA A 40 -22.25 26.15 -10.90
CA ALA A 40 -23.33 26.86 -10.21
C ALA A 40 -22.99 28.34 -9.95
N LYS A 41 -21.70 28.67 -9.81
CA LYS A 41 -21.20 30.06 -9.74
C LYS A 41 -21.07 30.76 -11.10
N GLY A 42 -21.42 30.11 -12.21
CA GLY A 42 -21.45 30.69 -13.55
C GLY A 42 -20.15 30.54 -14.36
N TYR A 43 -19.19 29.71 -13.92
CA TYR A 43 -17.98 29.45 -14.69
C TYR A 43 -18.23 28.45 -15.82
N ASP A 44 -17.46 28.58 -16.90
CA ASP A 44 -17.37 27.52 -17.88
C ASP A 44 -16.45 26.41 -17.36
N VAL A 45 -16.99 25.21 -17.13
CA VAL A 45 -16.22 24.10 -16.56
C VAL A 45 -16.20 22.87 -17.45
N ARG A 46 -15.09 22.15 -17.42
CA ARG A 46 -14.96 20.79 -17.97
C ARG A 46 -14.24 19.90 -17.00
N VAL A 47 -14.64 18.63 -16.96
CA VAL A 47 -13.91 17.58 -16.20
C VAL A 47 -13.36 16.57 -17.19
N TYR A 48 -12.07 16.29 -17.09
CA TYR A 48 -11.40 15.19 -17.78
C TYR A 48 -10.98 14.14 -16.77
N ILE A 49 -11.43 12.91 -16.96
CA ILE A 49 -10.98 11.76 -16.20
C ILE A 49 -10.27 10.86 -17.20
N GLU A 50 -8.94 10.76 -17.09
CA GLU A 50 -8.11 10.16 -18.14
C GLU A 50 -8.41 8.67 -18.37
N ASP A 51 -8.96 7.98 -17.35
CA ASP A 51 -9.45 6.60 -17.46
C ASP A 51 -10.78 6.46 -18.24
N ILE A 52 -11.54 7.55 -18.41
CA ILE A 52 -12.81 7.58 -19.15
C ILE A 52 -12.60 8.15 -20.56
N HIS A 53 -11.90 9.28 -20.65
CA HIS A 53 -11.65 9.96 -21.89
C HIS A 53 -10.24 10.58 -21.87
N PRO A 54 -9.45 10.43 -22.95
CA PRO A 54 -8.15 11.09 -23.06
C PRO A 54 -8.27 12.59 -22.81
N VAL A 55 -7.25 13.16 -22.14
CA VAL A 55 -7.18 14.60 -21.88
C VAL A 55 -6.97 15.33 -23.20
N ASP A 56 -7.89 16.22 -23.58
CA ASP A 56 -7.70 17.12 -24.71
C ASP A 56 -6.84 18.31 -24.27
N MET A 57 -5.57 18.31 -24.69
CA MET A 57 -4.64 19.38 -24.35
C MET A 57 -5.02 20.73 -24.96
N ASN A 58 -5.77 20.78 -26.08
CA ASN A 58 -6.23 22.06 -26.60
C ASN A 58 -7.27 22.68 -25.66
N GLU A 59 -8.18 21.86 -25.13
CA GLU A 59 -9.17 22.30 -24.16
C GLU A 59 -8.50 22.74 -22.85
N VAL A 60 -7.55 21.95 -22.33
CA VAL A 60 -6.77 22.28 -21.13
C VAL A 60 -5.99 23.58 -21.31
N LEU A 61 -5.29 23.75 -22.45
CA LEU A 61 -4.46 24.93 -22.71
C LEU A 61 -5.26 26.18 -23.07
N SER A 62 -6.57 26.05 -23.30
CA SER A 62 -7.48 27.19 -23.49
C SER A 62 -8.13 27.70 -22.20
N ALA A 63 -7.87 27.04 -21.07
CA ALA A 63 -8.44 27.40 -19.77
C ALA A 63 -7.73 28.60 -19.13
N ASP A 64 -8.44 29.33 -18.27
CA ASP A 64 -7.84 30.38 -17.44
C ASP A 64 -7.16 29.78 -16.19
N LEU A 65 -7.67 28.63 -15.72
CA LEU A 65 -7.17 27.86 -14.60
C LEU A 65 -7.41 26.37 -14.81
N VAL A 66 -6.40 25.55 -14.49
CA VAL A 66 -6.50 24.09 -14.50
C VAL A 66 -6.29 23.56 -13.08
N ALA A 67 -7.26 22.78 -12.60
CA ALA A 67 -7.20 22.09 -11.31
C ALA A 67 -6.94 20.61 -11.52
N ILE A 68 -5.85 20.08 -10.97
CA ILE A 68 -5.39 18.71 -11.19
C ILE A 68 -5.46 17.94 -9.87
N SER A 69 -6.15 16.79 -9.87
CA SER A 69 -6.24 15.90 -8.72
C SER A 69 -5.08 14.91 -8.67
N ALA A 70 -4.36 14.87 -7.55
CA ALA A 70 -3.23 13.99 -7.30
C ALA A 70 -3.51 13.04 -6.12
N ILE A 71 -3.59 11.75 -6.42
CA ILE A 71 -3.37 10.67 -5.44
C ILE A 71 -1.94 10.15 -5.62
N THR A 72 -1.40 9.41 -4.65
CA THR A 72 0.03 9.06 -4.63
C THR A 72 0.49 8.38 -5.92
N SER A 73 -0.22 7.34 -6.40
CA SER A 73 0.16 6.63 -7.62
C SER A 73 0.06 7.47 -8.91
N THR A 74 -0.78 8.51 -8.91
CA THR A 74 -0.97 9.40 -10.08
C THR A 74 -0.18 10.69 -9.95
N ALA A 75 0.52 10.93 -8.85
CA ALA A 75 1.30 12.16 -8.61
C ALA A 75 2.31 12.44 -9.74
N PRO A 76 3.10 11.46 -10.25
CA PRO A 76 4.03 11.72 -11.35
C PRO A 76 3.35 12.25 -12.62
N GLN A 77 2.21 11.66 -13.01
CA GLN A 77 1.43 12.13 -14.15
C GLN A 77 0.77 13.49 -13.87
N SER A 78 0.34 13.71 -12.63
CA SER A 78 -0.26 14.98 -12.19
C SER A 78 0.73 16.12 -12.28
N TYR A 79 1.97 15.91 -11.81
CA TYR A 79 3.07 16.85 -11.89
C TYR A 79 3.49 17.12 -13.34
N ARG A 80 3.63 16.06 -14.15
CA ARG A 80 3.95 16.22 -15.58
C ARG A 80 2.91 17.06 -16.33
N LEU A 81 1.62 16.89 -15.99
CA LEU A 81 0.55 17.72 -16.57
C LEU A 81 0.61 19.15 -16.01
N ALA A 82 0.79 19.31 -14.71
CA ALA A 82 0.90 20.60 -14.04
C ALA A 82 2.04 21.45 -14.62
N ASP A 83 3.22 20.87 -14.80
CA ASP A 83 4.37 21.54 -15.40
C ASP A 83 4.06 22.05 -16.81
N LYS A 84 3.43 21.23 -17.66
CA LYS A 84 3.04 21.63 -19.02
C LYS A 84 2.04 22.78 -19.04
N VAL A 85 1.06 22.76 -18.13
CA VAL A 85 0.06 23.83 -18.02
C VAL A 85 0.73 25.12 -17.55
N ARG A 86 1.61 25.02 -16.55
CA ARG A 86 2.34 26.17 -15.99
C ARG A 86 3.35 26.76 -16.98
N GLU A 87 4.06 25.93 -17.73
CA GLU A 87 4.94 26.35 -18.84
C GLU A 87 4.18 27.15 -19.91
N ALA A 88 2.90 26.83 -20.14
CA ALA A 88 2.02 27.60 -21.02
C ALA A 88 1.47 28.89 -20.39
N GLY A 89 1.85 29.22 -19.14
CA GLY A 89 1.43 30.44 -18.43
C GLY A 89 0.05 30.40 -17.80
N ILE A 90 -0.60 29.22 -17.78
CA ILE A 90 -1.94 29.01 -17.25
C ILE A 90 -1.86 28.74 -15.75
N LEU A 91 -2.80 29.30 -14.99
CA LEU A 91 -2.84 29.07 -13.55
C LEU A 91 -3.10 27.59 -13.25
N THR A 92 -2.21 27.00 -12.48
CA THR A 92 -2.21 25.58 -12.17
C THR A 92 -2.46 25.39 -10.68
N VAL A 93 -3.48 24.61 -10.34
CA VAL A 93 -3.82 24.26 -8.96
C VAL A 93 -3.74 22.75 -8.79
N LEU A 94 -2.99 22.29 -7.80
CA LEU A 94 -3.00 20.88 -7.39
C LEU A 94 -3.88 20.69 -6.16
N GLY A 95 -4.62 19.58 -6.13
CA GLY A 95 -5.39 19.13 -4.97
C GLY A 95 -5.44 17.61 -4.91
N GLY A 96 -6.00 17.05 -3.84
CA GLY A 96 -6.06 15.59 -3.64
C GLY A 96 -5.17 15.13 -2.50
N THR A 97 -5.23 13.83 -2.19
CA THR A 97 -4.65 13.28 -0.96
C THR A 97 -3.13 13.41 -0.92
N HIS A 98 -2.43 13.22 -2.04
CA HIS A 98 -0.97 13.24 -2.06
C HIS A 98 -0.42 14.62 -1.68
N VAL A 99 -0.82 15.66 -2.42
CA VAL A 99 -0.37 17.05 -2.19
C VAL A 99 -0.96 17.67 -0.93
N SER A 100 -1.98 17.06 -0.32
CA SER A 100 -2.44 17.45 1.01
C SER A 100 -1.42 17.13 2.10
N PHE A 101 -0.70 16.01 1.97
CA PHE A 101 0.33 15.58 2.91
C PHE A 101 1.75 15.99 2.48
N LEU A 102 1.97 16.22 1.19
CA LEU A 102 3.23 16.68 0.61
C LEU A 102 3.02 18.00 -0.18
N PRO A 103 2.62 19.10 0.48
CA PRO A 103 2.30 20.35 -0.21
C PRO A 103 3.53 21.03 -0.82
N ASP A 104 4.71 20.89 -0.21
CA ASP A 104 5.96 21.44 -0.74
C ASP A 104 6.30 20.85 -2.10
N GLU A 105 6.23 19.52 -2.22
CA GLU A 105 6.43 18.81 -3.48
C GLU A 105 5.40 19.25 -4.54
N GLY A 106 4.14 19.44 -4.15
CA GLY A 106 3.11 19.98 -5.04
C GLY A 106 3.42 21.41 -5.52
N LEU A 107 3.97 22.27 -4.67
CA LEU A 107 4.33 23.66 -5.01
C LEU A 107 5.51 23.74 -5.98
N GLU A 108 6.34 22.70 -6.08
CA GLU A 108 7.36 22.62 -7.13
C GLU A 108 6.73 22.57 -8.53
N HIS A 109 5.48 22.12 -8.66
CA HIS A 109 4.79 21.86 -9.94
C HIS A 109 3.58 22.76 -10.24
N ALA A 110 3.04 23.47 -9.25
CA ALA A 110 1.83 24.29 -9.40
C ALA A 110 1.95 25.68 -8.76
N ASP A 111 1.06 26.60 -9.13
CA ASP A 111 0.98 27.94 -8.52
C ASP A 111 0.38 27.87 -7.11
N TYR A 112 -0.56 26.95 -6.92
CA TYR A 112 -1.29 26.76 -5.66
C TYR A 112 -1.53 25.28 -5.38
N VAL A 113 -1.51 24.93 -4.09
CA VAL A 113 -1.94 23.62 -3.59
C VAL A 113 -3.12 23.81 -2.63
N VAL A 114 -4.23 23.13 -2.91
CA VAL A 114 -5.40 23.07 -2.00
C VAL A 114 -5.36 21.75 -1.23
N LYS A 115 -5.12 21.85 0.09
CA LYS A 115 -5.01 20.71 1.01
C LYS A 115 -6.39 20.27 1.54
N GLY A 116 -6.52 19.01 1.91
CA GLY A 116 -7.69 18.50 2.64
C GLY A 116 -9.00 18.63 1.85
N GLU A 117 -10.06 19.07 2.53
CA GLU A 117 -11.37 19.31 1.91
C GLU A 117 -11.33 20.63 1.11
N GLY A 118 -11.51 20.51 -0.21
CA GLY A 118 -11.25 21.56 -1.19
C GLY A 118 -12.44 22.49 -1.48
N GLU A 119 -13.64 22.16 -1.02
CA GLU A 119 -14.89 22.79 -1.48
C GLU A 119 -14.93 24.29 -1.22
N PHE A 120 -14.61 24.72 -0.01
CA PHE A 120 -14.50 26.15 0.34
C PHE A 120 -13.19 26.79 -0.13
N PRO A 121 -11.99 26.24 0.17
CA PRO A 121 -10.75 26.94 -0.16
C PRO A 121 -10.51 27.08 -1.67
N PHE A 122 -11.02 26.17 -2.51
CA PHE A 122 -10.91 26.33 -3.96
C PHE A 122 -11.78 27.49 -4.47
N GLN A 123 -13.00 27.64 -3.95
CA GLN A 123 -13.86 28.78 -4.27
C GLN A 123 -13.21 30.10 -3.84
N GLU A 124 -12.71 30.16 -2.60
CA GLU A 124 -12.02 31.33 -2.06
C GLU A 124 -10.75 31.66 -2.85
N LEU A 125 -10.01 30.65 -3.34
CA LEU A 125 -8.85 30.84 -4.19
C LEU A 125 -9.23 31.48 -5.53
N VAL A 126 -10.27 30.97 -6.19
CA VAL A 126 -10.78 31.54 -7.44
C VAL A 126 -11.21 33.01 -7.24
N ASP A 127 -11.90 33.30 -6.13
CA ASP A 127 -12.33 34.66 -5.79
C ASP A 127 -11.11 35.58 -5.50
N ALA A 128 -10.11 35.09 -4.76
CA ALA A 128 -8.88 35.82 -4.46
C ALA A 128 -8.02 36.10 -5.70
N ILE A 129 -7.97 35.18 -6.66
CA ILE A 129 -7.29 35.40 -7.95
C ILE A 129 -7.95 36.53 -8.75
N GLN A 130 -9.29 36.61 -8.74
CA GLN A 130 -10.03 37.66 -9.44
C GLN A 130 -9.94 39.03 -8.78
N CYS A 131 -9.82 39.07 -7.45
CA CYS A 131 -9.59 40.30 -6.69
C CYS A 131 -8.11 40.71 -6.73
N GLY A 132 -7.19 39.74 -6.80
CA GLY A 132 -5.74 39.93 -6.76
C GLY A 132 -5.14 39.94 -5.35
N GLU A 133 -5.92 39.64 -4.31
CA GLU A 133 -5.56 39.71 -2.89
C GLU A 133 -6.33 38.68 -2.03
N GLY A 134 -5.94 38.51 -0.76
CA GLY A 134 -6.66 37.68 0.23
C GLY A 134 -6.14 36.25 0.39
N PHE A 135 -5.08 35.86 -0.33
CA PHE A 135 -4.52 34.51 -0.32
C PHE A 135 -4.15 34.01 1.08
N GLU A 136 -3.60 34.86 1.94
CA GLU A 136 -3.19 34.53 3.33
C GLU A 136 -4.35 34.17 4.27
N LYS A 137 -5.60 34.46 3.88
CA LYS A 137 -6.79 34.17 4.69
C LYS A 137 -7.45 32.84 4.33
N ILE A 138 -7.03 32.23 3.22
CA ILE A 138 -7.62 31.01 2.69
C ILE A 138 -7.04 29.81 3.44
N GLN A 139 -7.77 29.29 4.42
CA GLN A 139 -7.37 28.06 5.11
C GLN A 139 -7.19 26.91 4.11
N ASN A 140 -6.35 25.92 4.42
CA ASN A 140 -5.95 24.82 3.53
C ASN A 140 -5.15 25.21 2.27
N LEU A 141 -4.89 26.49 2.00
CA LEU A 141 -4.09 26.89 0.85
C LEU A 141 -2.59 26.80 1.16
N SER A 142 -1.81 26.29 0.21
CA SER A 142 -0.36 26.52 0.15
C SER A 142 0.00 27.20 -1.17
N PHE A 143 0.95 28.12 -1.13
CA PHE A 143 1.37 28.92 -2.29
C PHE A 143 2.77 29.51 -2.09
N MET A 144 3.38 30.01 -3.16
CA MET A 144 4.67 30.68 -3.09
C MET A 144 4.50 32.20 -2.89
N ARG A 145 5.25 32.79 -1.94
CA ARG A 145 5.37 34.23 -1.75
C ARG A 145 6.84 34.59 -1.54
N ASP A 146 7.36 35.51 -2.35
CA ASP A 146 8.75 35.98 -2.29
C ASP A 146 9.78 34.83 -2.31
N GLY A 147 9.52 33.81 -3.14
CA GLY A 147 10.38 32.64 -3.29
C GLY A 147 10.30 31.62 -2.13
N LYS A 148 9.36 31.78 -1.20
CA LYS A 148 9.16 30.87 -0.06
C LYS A 148 7.78 30.24 -0.09
N ALA A 149 7.71 28.96 0.26
CA ALA A 149 6.45 28.27 0.48
C ALA A 149 5.75 28.87 1.71
N VAL A 150 4.48 29.21 1.54
CA VAL A 150 3.57 29.66 2.59
C VAL A 150 2.47 28.63 2.70
N HIS A 151 2.28 28.09 3.90
CA HIS A 151 1.20 27.16 4.20
C HIS A 151 0.23 27.82 5.16
N ASN A 152 -0.98 28.08 4.69
CA ASN A 152 -2.04 28.55 5.56
C ASN A 152 -2.52 27.42 6.49
N PRO A 153 -3.07 27.77 7.67
CA PRO A 153 -3.61 26.82 8.62
C PRO A 153 -4.67 25.91 8.02
N GLU A 154 -4.81 24.71 8.59
CA GLU A 154 -5.88 23.80 8.19
C GLU A 154 -7.27 24.33 8.56
N ARG A 155 -8.24 24.10 7.68
CA ARG A 155 -9.66 24.33 7.93
C ARG A 155 -10.25 23.19 8.75
N PRO A 156 -11.13 23.47 9.73
CA PRO A 156 -11.94 22.43 10.36
C PRO A 156 -12.72 21.61 9.33
N LYS A 157 -12.81 20.29 9.55
CA LYS A 157 -13.54 19.40 8.63
C LYS A 157 -15.03 19.78 8.57
N ILE A 158 -15.62 19.74 7.38
CA ILE A 158 -17.00 20.15 7.10
C ILE A 158 -17.99 19.26 7.88
N PRO A 159 -18.66 19.74 8.94
CA PRO A 159 -19.45 18.88 9.82
C PRO A 159 -20.72 18.32 9.15
N ASN A 160 -21.40 19.15 8.36
CA ASN A 160 -22.57 18.77 7.58
C ASN A 160 -22.22 18.80 6.08
N LEU A 161 -22.27 17.66 5.42
CA LEU A 161 -21.88 17.55 4.02
C LEU A 161 -22.94 18.12 3.06
N ASP A 162 -24.17 18.40 3.51
CA ASP A 162 -25.24 18.97 2.66
C ASP A 162 -24.98 20.39 2.17
N VAL A 163 -23.91 21.04 2.64
CA VAL A 163 -23.39 22.27 2.02
C VAL A 163 -22.94 22.05 0.56
N ASN A 164 -22.68 20.79 0.19
CA ASN A 164 -22.21 20.40 -1.13
C ASN A 164 -23.38 20.01 -2.05
N PRO A 165 -23.42 20.49 -3.31
CA PRO A 165 -24.41 20.06 -4.28
C PRO A 165 -24.23 18.57 -4.64
N ILE A 166 -25.24 17.98 -5.28
CA ILE A 166 -25.12 16.65 -5.89
C ILE A 166 -24.14 16.76 -7.08
N PRO A 167 -23.08 15.93 -7.16
CA PRO A 167 -22.12 16.00 -8.26
C PRO A 167 -22.78 15.77 -9.63
N ASP A 168 -22.54 16.67 -10.58
CA ASP A 168 -23.04 16.56 -11.95
C ASP A 168 -22.06 15.80 -12.85
N TYR A 169 -22.33 14.51 -13.07
CA TYR A 169 -21.52 13.65 -13.92
C TYR A 169 -21.56 14.05 -15.40
N HIS A 170 -22.53 14.84 -15.87
CA HIS A 170 -22.56 15.34 -17.25
C HIS A 170 -21.44 16.35 -17.54
N LEU A 171 -20.76 16.87 -16.51
CA LEU A 171 -19.57 17.70 -16.66
C LEU A 171 -18.33 16.89 -17.08
N ILE A 172 -18.36 15.56 -16.93
CA ILE A 172 -17.27 14.66 -17.32
C ILE A 172 -17.31 14.44 -18.83
N THR A 173 -16.23 14.82 -19.50
CA THR A 173 -16.05 14.62 -20.92
C THR A 173 -16.02 13.12 -21.24
N GLY A 174 -16.84 12.70 -22.19
CA GLY A 174 -16.95 11.29 -22.59
C GLY A 174 -17.80 10.42 -21.66
N TRP A 175 -18.45 11.00 -20.64
CA TRP A 175 -19.35 10.26 -19.76
C TRP A 175 -20.53 9.66 -20.53
N LYS A 176 -20.82 8.39 -20.25
CA LYS A 176 -21.96 7.66 -20.79
C LYS A 176 -22.81 7.14 -19.62
N PRO A 177 -24.04 7.66 -19.44
CA PRO A 177 -24.98 7.14 -18.45
C PRO A 177 -25.32 5.66 -18.69
N GLY A 178 -25.87 4.99 -17.68
CA GLY A 178 -26.25 3.58 -17.72
C GLY A 178 -25.17 2.62 -17.19
N GLY A 179 -24.12 3.16 -16.57
CA GLY A 179 -22.94 2.43 -16.12
C GLY A 179 -22.85 2.24 -14.60
N VAL A 180 -21.63 2.30 -14.08
CA VAL A 180 -21.34 2.35 -12.64
C VAL A 180 -21.29 3.81 -12.21
N VAL A 181 -22.08 4.20 -11.21
CA VAL A 181 -22.01 5.53 -10.58
C VAL A 181 -21.47 5.42 -9.16
N SER A 182 -20.69 6.40 -8.73
CA SER A 182 -20.25 6.52 -7.34
C SER A 182 -21.10 7.54 -6.57
N ILE A 183 -21.54 7.17 -5.37
CA ILE A 183 -22.26 8.07 -4.46
C ILE A 183 -21.56 8.02 -3.10
N ALA A 184 -21.15 9.18 -2.58
CA ALA A 184 -20.66 9.29 -1.22
C ALA A 184 -21.78 9.77 -0.30
N THR A 185 -22.09 8.99 0.74
CA THR A 185 -23.08 9.33 1.76
C THR A 185 -22.43 9.88 3.03
N SER A 186 -21.13 9.64 3.20
CA SER A 186 -20.36 10.05 4.39
C SER A 186 -18.89 10.32 4.10
N ARG A 187 -18.20 10.92 5.08
CA ARG A 187 -16.75 11.10 5.15
C ARG A 187 -16.23 10.85 6.55
N GLY A 188 -14.99 10.40 6.63
CA GLY A 188 -14.29 10.12 7.89
C GLY A 188 -14.52 8.70 8.39
N CYS A 189 -13.59 8.22 9.21
CA CYS A 189 -13.59 6.83 9.68
C CYS A 189 -13.17 6.74 11.15
N PRO A 190 -13.98 6.14 12.05
CA PRO A 190 -13.68 6.09 13.48
C PRO A 190 -12.57 5.09 13.85
N PHE A 191 -11.96 4.43 12.86
CA PHE A 191 -10.90 3.43 13.05
C PHE A 191 -9.52 4.03 12.75
N SER A 192 -8.48 3.40 13.32
CA SER A 192 -7.09 3.88 13.25
C SER A 192 -6.17 2.80 12.66
N CYS A 193 -6.54 2.26 11.49
CA CYS A 193 -5.71 1.25 10.82
C CYS A 193 -4.38 1.90 10.38
N THR A 194 -3.24 1.27 10.64
CA THR A 194 -1.91 1.88 10.50
C THR A 194 -1.55 2.24 9.06
N PHE A 195 -2.07 1.49 8.09
CA PHE A 195 -1.79 1.67 6.67
C PHE A 195 -2.73 2.67 5.97
N CYS A 196 -3.72 3.22 6.67
CA CYS A 196 -4.81 3.97 6.05
C CYS A 196 -4.61 5.49 6.24
N SER A 197 -4.74 6.26 5.15
CA SER A 197 -4.65 7.72 5.18
C SER A 197 -5.98 8.44 5.42
N VAL A 198 -7.10 7.71 5.43
CA VAL A 198 -8.45 8.28 5.61
C VAL A 198 -8.58 9.10 6.89
N PRO A 199 -8.15 8.61 8.08
CA PRO A 199 -8.24 9.42 9.29
C PRO A 199 -7.39 10.69 9.24
N GLY A 200 -6.20 10.64 8.63
CA GLY A 200 -5.37 11.82 8.42
C GLY A 200 -6.04 12.84 7.50
N MET A 201 -6.73 12.39 6.45
CA MET A 201 -7.36 13.27 5.47
C MET A 201 -8.69 13.86 5.97
N TYR A 202 -9.58 13.01 6.49
CA TYR A 202 -10.98 13.34 6.76
C TYR A 202 -11.35 13.35 8.25
N GLY A 203 -10.43 12.95 9.13
CA GLY A 203 -10.66 12.82 10.56
C GLY A 203 -11.44 11.56 10.96
N HIS A 204 -11.58 11.37 12.27
CA HIS A 204 -12.30 10.23 12.85
C HIS A 204 -13.82 10.41 12.96
N ALA A 205 -14.30 11.65 12.83
CA ALA A 205 -15.73 11.94 12.90
C ALA A 205 -16.45 11.43 11.65
N PHE A 206 -17.49 10.61 11.84
CA PHE A 206 -18.35 10.14 10.78
C PHE A 206 -19.37 11.23 10.42
N ARG A 207 -19.07 11.98 9.35
CA ARG A 207 -19.86 13.13 8.87
C ARG A 207 -20.67 12.69 7.67
N THR A 208 -21.91 13.14 7.53
CA THR A 208 -22.84 12.56 6.55
C THR A 208 -23.59 13.61 5.75
N HIS A 209 -24.02 13.22 4.56
CA HIS A 209 -25.15 13.85 3.88
C HIS A 209 -26.48 13.47 4.55
N SER A 210 -27.51 14.30 4.43
CA SER A 210 -28.88 13.90 4.80
C SER A 210 -29.36 12.75 3.92
N LEU A 211 -30.28 11.95 4.46
CA LEU A 211 -30.90 10.85 3.72
C LEU A 211 -31.72 11.38 2.53
N ASP A 212 -32.36 12.54 2.66
CA ASP A 212 -33.12 13.15 1.57
C ASP A 212 -32.23 13.50 0.39
N ARG A 213 -31.06 14.10 0.65
CA ARG A 213 -30.06 14.42 -0.39
C ARG A 213 -29.53 13.16 -1.06
N VAL A 214 -29.25 12.10 -0.30
CA VAL A 214 -28.78 10.81 -0.84
C VAL A 214 -29.86 10.14 -1.70
N LEU A 215 -31.12 10.15 -1.28
CA LEU A 215 -32.23 9.59 -2.06
C LEU A 215 -32.49 10.38 -3.34
N GLU A 216 -32.28 11.71 -3.32
CA GLU A 216 -32.37 12.52 -4.52
C GLU A 216 -31.27 12.18 -5.53
N GLU A 217 -30.03 12.01 -5.05
CA GLU A 217 -28.91 11.58 -5.88
C GLU A 217 -29.15 10.17 -6.48
N LEU A 218 -29.65 9.23 -5.69
CA LEU A 218 -30.07 7.92 -6.18
C LEU A 218 -31.21 8.00 -7.22
N ARG A 219 -32.11 8.98 -7.09
CA ARG A 219 -33.21 9.18 -8.03
C ARG A 219 -32.74 9.75 -9.37
N ILE A 220 -31.72 10.60 -9.37
CA ILE A 220 -31.05 11.09 -10.59
C ILE A 220 -30.38 9.93 -11.32
N HIS A 221 -29.77 9.02 -10.56
CA HIS A 221 -29.01 7.87 -11.08
C HIS A 221 -29.81 6.56 -11.16
N ARG A 222 -31.14 6.62 -11.13
CA ARG A 222 -32.01 5.42 -11.08
C ARG A 222 -31.89 4.49 -12.29
N ASP A 223 -31.44 5.03 -13.43
CA ASP A 223 -31.30 4.31 -14.70
C ASP A 223 -29.87 3.80 -14.93
N ASP A 224 -28.93 4.10 -14.01
CA ASP A 224 -27.60 3.51 -14.03
C ASP A 224 -27.67 2.02 -13.63
N ALA A 225 -26.73 1.22 -14.14
CA ALA A 225 -26.74 -0.23 -13.92
C ALA A 225 -26.28 -0.62 -12.50
N TYR A 226 -25.46 0.21 -11.86
CA TYR A 226 -24.85 -0.11 -10.58
C TYR A 226 -24.46 1.13 -9.78
N THR A 227 -24.79 1.14 -8.48
CA THR A 227 -24.34 2.18 -7.53
C THR A 227 -23.22 1.67 -6.65
N PHE A 228 -22.07 2.33 -6.68
CA PHE A 228 -21.00 2.13 -5.70
C PHE A 228 -21.09 3.21 -4.61
N PHE A 229 -21.45 2.81 -3.39
CA PHE A 229 -21.34 3.70 -2.24
C PHE A 229 -19.86 3.86 -1.87
N ALA A 230 -19.30 5.03 -2.17
CA ALA A 230 -17.88 5.35 -2.09
C ALA A 230 -17.40 5.70 -0.67
N ASP A 231 -18.24 5.47 0.34
CA ASP A 231 -17.92 5.66 1.75
C ASP A 231 -16.74 4.76 2.15
N ASP A 232 -15.76 5.31 2.89
CA ASP A 232 -14.62 4.54 3.43
C ASP A 232 -15.09 3.39 4.34
N ILE A 233 -16.24 3.56 4.97
CA ILE A 233 -16.95 2.53 5.71
C ILE A 233 -18.45 2.84 5.74
N PHE A 234 -19.20 2.24 4.81
CA PHE A 234 -20.63 2.49 4.64
C PHE A 234 -21.42 2.19 5.93
N THR A 235 -21.08 1.10 6.62
CA THR A 235 -21.83 0.61 7.79
C THR A 235 -21.31 1.11 9.13
N ALA A 236 -20.55 2.22 9.16
CA ALA A 236 -20.04 2.78 10.42
C ALA A 236 -21.17 3.21 11.37
N ASN A 237 -22.23 3.81 10.83
CA ASN A 237 -23.46 4.11 11.57
C ASN A 237 -24.60 3.20 11.12
N LYS A 238 -24.69 2.01 11.74
CA LYS A 238 -25.68 0.98 11.39
C LYS A 238 -27.13 1.50 11.45
N LYS A 239 -27.47 2.34 12.44
CA LYS A 239 -28.82 2.91 12.57
C LYS A 239 -29.20 3.75 11.34
N ARG A 240 -28.32 4.68 10.96
CA ARG A 240 -28.52 5.52 9.76
C ARG A 240 -28.62 4.69 8.49
N VAL A 241 -27.76 3.67 8.34
CA VAL A 241 -27.79 2.81 7.14
C VAL A 241 -29.10 2.04 7.06
N LYS A 242 -29.59 1.46 8.16
CA LYS A 242 -30.90 0.78 8.14
C LYS A 242 -32.02 1.72 7.70
N GLU A 243 -32.01 2.97 8.16
CA GLU A 243 -32.97 3.99 7.72
C GLU A 243 -32.83 4.31 6.22
N LEU A 244 -31.60 4.48 5.72
CA LEU A 244 -31.34 4.69 4.29
C LEU A 244 -31.89 3.53 3.44
N LEU A 245 -31.54 2.29 3.79
CA LEU A 245 -31.93 1.11 3.03
C LEU A 245 -33.45 0.89 3.06
N ALA A 246 -34.11 1.11 4.20
CA ALA A 246 -35.57 1.05 4.29
C ALA A 246 -36.23 2.09 3.37
N ARG A 247 -35.71 3.32 3.33
CA ARG A 247 -36.22 4.37 2.44
C ARG A 247 -35.94 4.10 0.96
N MET A 248 -34.79 3.51 0.63
CA MET A 248 -34.48 3.05 -0.74
C MET A 248 -35.52 2.03 -1.21
N ILE A 249 -35.82 1.02 -0.38
CA ILE A 249 -36.83 0.00 -0.67
C ILE A 249 -38.20 0.64 -0.86
N GLN A 250 -38.62 1.51 0.06
CA GLN A 250 -39.92 2.20 -0.01
C GLN A 250 -40.06 3.06 -1.28
N ALA A 251 -38.98 3.73 -1.71
CA ALA A 251 -38.97 4.59 -2.88
C ALA A 251 -38.76 3.83 -4.20
N GLY A 252 -38.50 2.52 -4.16
CA GLY A 252 -38.15 1.73 -5.34
C GLY A 252 -36.77 2.08 -5.93
N LEU A 253 -35.87 2.69 -5.15
CA LEU A 253 -34.51 3.08 -5.54
C LEU A 253 -33.53 1.95 -5.18
N THR A 254 -33.68 0.81 -5.84
CA THR A 254 -32.99 -0.46 -5.49
C THR A 254 -32.18 -1.04 -6.65
N THR A 255 -31.57 -0.17 -7.46
CA THR A 255 -30.51 -0.55 -8.40
C THR A 255 -29.45 -1.38 -7.66
N GLU A 256 -28.84 -2.36 -8.35
CA GLU A 256 -27.76 -3.14 -7.74
C GLU A 256 -26.68 -2.22 -7.18
N TRP A 257 -26.25 -2.50 -5.96
CA TRP A 257 -25.26 -1.66 -5.31
C TRP A 257 -24.20 -2.46 -4.56
N GLY A 258 -23.09 -1.79 -4.29
CA GLY A 258 -22.05 -2.31 -3.40
C GLY A 258 -21.35 -1.22 -2.62
N ALA A 259 -20.68 -1.62 -1.55
CA ALA A 259 -20.04 -0.71 -0.63
C ALA A 259 -18.87 -1.38 0.12
N GLN A 260 -17.98 -0.55 0.68
CA GLN A 260 -16.95 -1.03 1.59
C GLN A 260 -17.52 -1.21 3.00
N VAL A 261 -17.27 -2.38 3.58
CA VAL A 261 -17.80 -2.77 4.90
C VAL A 261 -16.74 -3.50 5.74
N ARG A 262 -17.03 -3.67 7.03
CA ARG A 262 -16.20 -4.43 7.96
C ARG A 262 -16.86 -5.77 8.29
N THR A 263 -16.07 -6.70 8.84
CA THR A 263 -16.60 -8.02 9.26
C THR A 263 -17.71 -7.91 10.30
N GLU A 264 -17.73 -6.86 11.12
CA GLU A 264 -18.76 -6.64 12.14
C GLU A 264 -20.13 -6.20 11.62
N THR A 265 -20.23 -5.92 10.31
CA THR A 265 -21.51 -5.63 9.66
C THR A 265 -22.48 -6.80 9.83
N VAL A 266 -21.97 -8.04 9.74
CA VAL A 266 -22.81 -9.24 9.82
C VAL A 266 -23.37 -9.54 11.20
N ASP A 267 -22.92 -8.81 12.23
CA ASP A 267 -23.38 -8.99 13.60
C ASP A 267 -24.80 -8.41 13.81
N ASP A 268 -25.34 -7.64 12.86
CA ASP A 268 -26.72 -7.12 12.84
C ASP A 268 -27.56 -7.82 11.73
N PRO A 269 -28.42 -8.81 12.08
CA PRO A 269 -29.23 -9.54 11.11
C PRO A 269 -30.25 -8.67 10.36
N GLU A 270 -30.82 -7.65 11.02
CA GLU A 270 -31.78 -6.74 10.40
C GLU A 270 -31.11 -5.92 9.30
N LEU A 271 -29.88 -5.45 9.57
CA LEU A 271 -29.08 -4.75 8.56
C LEU A 271 -28.79 -5.66 7.36
N LEU A 272 -28.40 -6.92 7.57
CA LEU A 272 -28.14 -7.86 6.47
C LEU A 272 -29.40 -8.12 5.61
N GLN A 273 -30.56 -8.24 6.26
CA GLN A 273 -31.82 -8.40 5.54
C GLN A 273 -32.14 -7.15 4.70
N LEU A 274 -32.01 -5.96 5.28
CA LEU A 274 -32.19 -4.70 4.54
C LEU A 274 -31.19 -4.53 3.39
N MET A 275 -29.94 -4.95 3.57
CA MET A 275 -28.95 -4.98 2.50
C MET A 275 -29.42 -5.87 1.35
N ARG A 276 -29.91 -7.07 1.66
CA ARG A 276 -30.45 -7.98 0.64
C ARG A 276 -31.68 -7.38 -0.07
N ASP A 277 -32.64 -6.86 0.68
CA ASP A 277 -33.90 -6.37 0.13
C ASP A 277 -33.75 -5.06 -0.67
N SER A 278 -32.73 -4.27 -0.37
CA SER A 278 -32.34 -3.10 -1.15
C SER A 278 -31.43 -3.41 -2.35
N ASN A 279 -31.21 -4.69 -2.66
CA ASN A 279 -30.41 -5.17 -3.78
C ASN A 279 -28.88 -4.96 -3.64
N CYS A 280 -28.35 -5.15 -2.43
CA CYS A 280 -26.90 -5.23 -2.23
C CYS A 280 -26.35 -6.45 -2.98
N PHE A 281 -25.64 -6.18 -4.07
CA PHE A 281 -25.07 -7.21 -4.93
C PHE A 281 -23.74 -7.71 -4.36
N ASN A 282 -22.82 -6.80 -4.04
CA ASN A 282 -21.46 -7.14 -3.64
C ASN A 282 -20.91 -6.19 -2.56
N VAL A 283 -20.31 -6.75 -1.52
CA VAL A 283 -19.58 -6.01 -0.49
C VAL A 283 -18.07 -6.16 -0.66
N TYR A 284 -17.35 -5.08 -0.38
CA TYR A 284 -15.89 -5.05 -0.34
C TYR A 284 -15.47 -5.13 1.12
N VAL A 285 -14.98 -6.29 1.55
CA VAL A 285 -14.73 -6.57 2.98
C VAL A 285 -13.25 -6.45 3.29
N GLY A 286 -12.91 -5.51 4.17
CA GLY A 286 -11.55 -5.34 4.69
C GLY A 286 -11.16 -6.45 5.67
N PHE A 287 -10.79 -7.62 5.15
CA PHE A 287 -10.25 -8.72 5.95
C PHE A 287 -8.81 -8.43 6.39
N GLU A 288 -8.03 -7.82 5.50
CA GLU A 288 -6.59 -7.53 5.57
C GLU A 288 -5.70 -8.77 5.70
N SER A 289 -5.92 -9.62 6.70
CA SER A 289 -5.10 -10.79 6.94
C SER A 289 -5.87 -11.88 7.69
N ILE A 290 -5.44 -13.13 7.53
CA ILE A 290 -5.86 -14.24 8.40
C ILE A 290 -4.83 -14.53 9.51
N ASN A 291 -3.68 -13.84 9.50
CA ASN A 291 -2.65 -13.95 10.53
C ASN A 291 -3.01 -13.06 11.72
N PRO A 292 -3.25 -13.62 12.92
CA PRO A 292 -3.64 -12.85 14.09
C PRO A 292 -2.60 -11.79 14.50
N ARG A 293 -1.32 -12.04 14.24
CA ARG A 293 -0.24 -11.07 14.53
C ARG A 293 -0.34 -9.85 13.63
N THR A 294 -0.57 -10.06 12.34
CA THR A 294 -0.81 -8.98 11.35
C THR A 294 -2.07 -8.19 11.69
N LEU A 295 -3.18 -8.86 12.05
CA LEU A 295 -4.41 -8.18 12.45
C LEU A 295 -4.21 -7.30 13.70
N LYS A 296 -3.45 -7.80 14.68
CA LYS A 296 -3.08 -7.03 15.87
C LYS A 296 -2.21 -5.81 15.52
N LEU A 297 -1.20 -6.00 14.66
CA LEU A 297 -0.31 -4.94 14.19
C LEU A 297 -1.10 -3.82 13.49
N PHE A 298 -2.02 -4.20 12.59
CA PHE A 298 -2.91 -3.27 11.89
C PHE A 298 -4.03 -2.67 12.75
N GLN A 299 -4.06 -2.97 14.05
CA GLN A 299 -5.10 -2.51 14.99
C GLN A 299 -6.51 -2.90 14.56
N LYS A 300 -6.67 -4.03 13.87
CA LYS A 300 -7.98 -4.55 13.46
C LYS A 300 -8.61 -5.31 14.63
N LYS A 301 -9.80 -4.86 15.04
CA LYS A 301 -10.62 -5.50 16.08
C LYS A 301 -11.42 -6.70 15.53
N GLN A 302 -10.75 -7.63 14.84
CA GLN A 302 -11.36 -8.86 14.31
C GLN A 302 -10.40 -10.04 14.41
N ASP A 303 -10.95 -11.26 14.50
CA ASP A 303 -10.21 -12.52 14.51
C ASP A 303 -10.67 -13.43 13.35
N LEU A 304 -10.01 -14.59 13.21
CA LEU A 304 -10.30 -15.54 12.14
C LEU A 304 -11.75 -16.06 12.20
N ALA A 305 -12.26 -16.37 13.40
CA ALA A 305 -13.62 -16.86 13.57
C ALA A 305 -14.67 -15.81 13.14
N LYS A 306 -14.42 -14.53 13.39
CA LYS A 306 -15.24 -13.42 12.91
C LYS A 306 -15.18 -13.27 11.40
N ILE A 307 -14.01 -13.46 10.80
CA ILE A 307 -13.85 -13.47 9.34
C ILE A 307 -14.67 -14.60 8.72
N GLU A 308 -14.53 -15.84 9.20
CA GLU A 308 -15.28 -17.00 8.71
C GLU A 308 -16.79 -16.79 8.84
N ARG A 309 -17.26 -16.36 10.02
CA ARG A 309 -18.67 -16.03 10.26
C ARG A 309 -19.19 -14.96 9.31
N SER A 310 -18.38 -13.94 9.01
CA SER A 310 -18.80 -12.87 8.10
C SER A 310 -18.99 -13.38 6.67
N ILE A 311 -18.13 -14.28 6.21
CA ILE A 311 -18.25 -14.88 4.88
C ILE A 311 -19.55 -15.70 4.81
N GLU A 312 -19.78 -16.57 5.78
CA GLU A 312 -20.98 -17.41 5.85
C GLU A 312 -22.27 -16.58 5.85
N ARG A 313 -22.32 -15.50 6.66
CA ARG A 313 -23.52 -14.67 6.79
C ARG A 313 -23.81 -13.81 5.57
N PHE A 314 -22.79 -13.26 4.89
CA PHE A 314 -23.03 -12.56 3.63
C PHE A 314 -23.55 -13.54 2.56
N HIS A 315 -22.92 -14.71 2.42
CA HIS A 315 -23.36 -15.72 1.45
C HIS A 315 -24.76 -16.26 1.74
N SER A 316 -25.14 -16.46 3.02
CA SER A 316 -26.49 -16.90 3.37
C SER A 316 -27.57 -15.88 3.00
N HIS A 317 -27.21 -14.60 2.93
CA HIS A 317 -28.07 -13.51 2.45
C HIS A 317 -27.91 -13.26 0.96
N LYS A 318 -27.21 -14.13 0.20
CA LYS A 318 -26.96 -13.97 -1.24
C LYS A 318 -26.23 -12.67 -1.59
N ILE A 319 -25.44 -12.14 -0.66
CA ILE A 319 -24.57 -10.98 -0.86
C ILE A 319 -23.18 -11.51 -1.20
N ARG A 320 -22.60 -11.03 -2.30
CA ARG A 320 -21.29 -11.46 -2.80
C ARG A 320 -20.16 -10.73 -2.09
N ILE A 321 -18.97 -11.33 -2.10
CA ILE A 321 -17.81 -10.81 -1.38
C ILE A 321 -16.64 -10.56 -2.33
N HIS A 322 -16.17 -9.31 -2.34
CA HIS A 322 -14.80 -8.99 -2.72
C HIS A 322 -13.93 -8.93 -1.45
N GLY A 323 -13.05 -9.91 -1.27
CA GLY A 323 -12.16 -9.98 -0.12
C GLY A 323 -10.91 -9.13 -0.31
N MET A 324 -10.73 -8.13 0.54
CA MET A 324 -9.56 -7.25 0.51
C MET A 324 -8.53 -7.70 1.55
N PHE A 325 -7.32 -8.02 1.06
CA PHE A 325 -6.18 -8.42 1.87
C PHE A 325 -5.00 -7.47 1.66
N VAL A 326 -4.26 -7.20 2.74
CA VAL A 326 -3.01 -6.44 2.75
C VAL A 326 -1.89 -7.39 3.18
N VAL A 327 -0.88 -7.54 2.33
CA VAL A 327 0.25 -8.45 2.53
C VAL A 327 1.55 -7.69 2.63
N GLY A 328 2.54 -8.29 3.30
CA GLY A 328 3.86 -7.70 3.45
C GLY A 328 3.97 -6.82 4.70
N SER A 329 3.17 -7.10 5.73
CA SER A 329 3.47 -6.59 7.06
C SER A 329 4.75 -7.24 7.63
N ASP A 330 5.29 -6.67 8.70
CA ASP A 330 6.44 -7.25 9.42
C ASP A 330 6.13 -8.62 10.05
N GLU A 331 4.86 -9.02 10.12
CA GLU A 331 4.42 -10.31 10.65
C GLU A 331 4.12 -11.34 9.55
N ASP A 332 4.09 -10.93 8.28
CA ASP A 332 3.78 -11.81 7.15
C ASP A 332 5.03 -12.51 6.59
N ASP A 333 4.85 -13.77 6.21
CA ASP A 333 5.81 -14.55 5.43
C ASP A 333 5.07 -15.25 4.26
N LEU A 334 5.81 -15.98 3.41
CA LEU A 334 5.20 -16.65 2.24
C LEU A 334 4.14 -17.66 2.64
N GLU A 335 4.24 -18.26 3.83
CA GLU A 335 3.25 -19.21 4.30
C GLU A 335 1.94 -18.49 4.60
N THR A 336 1.99 -17.31 5.23
CA THR A 336 0.82 -16.45 5.42
C THR A 336 0.14 -16.12 4.09
N LEU A 337 0.89 -15.75 3.05
CA LEU A 337 0.32 -15.43 1.73
C LEU A 337 -0.38 -16.65 1.09
N TYR A 338 0.27 -17.81 1.11
CA TYR A 338 -0.31 -19.04 0.56
C TYR A 338 -1.48 -19.58 1.39
N ALA A 339 -1.40 -19.49 2.71
CA ALA A 339 -2.49 -19.84 3.62
C ALA A 339 -3.71 -18.93 3.38
N THR A 340 -3.51 -17.63 3.19
CA THR A 340 -4.59 -16.68 2.87
C THR A 340 -5.27 -17.04 1.55
N THR A 341 -4.49 -17.44 0.53
CA THR A 341 -5.04 -17.90 -0.75
C THR A 341 -5.83 -19.20 -0.61
N ALA A 342 -5.30 -20.16 0.16
CA ALA A 342 -5.98 -21.42 0.43
C ALA A 342 -7.29 -21.19 1.21
N PHE A 343 -7.26 -20.31 2.21
CA PHE A 343 -8.43 -19.86 2.96
C PHE A 343 -9.49 -19.25 2.05
N ALA A 344 -9.12 -18.28 1.22
CA ALA A 344 -10.07 -17.62 0.30
C ALA A 344 -10.76 -18.61 -0.66
N ARG A 345 -10.03 -19.62 -1.14
CA ARG A 345 -10.59 -20.69 -1.99
C ARG A 345 -11.49 -21.66 -1.20
N LYS A 346 -11.07 -22.03 0.02
CA LYS A 346 -11.82 -22.92 0.91
C LYS A 346 -13.17 -22.33 1.29
N HIS A 347 -13.20 -21.05 1.65
CA HIS A 347 -14.41 -20.31 2.04
C HIS A 347 -15.17 -19.70 0.86
N ASP A 348 -14.84 -20.10 -0.37
CA ASP A 348 -15.55 -19.71 -1.58
C ASP A 348 -15.73 -18.19 -1.77
N ILE A 349 -14.75 -17.38 -1.35
CA ILE A 349 -14.77 -15.94 -1.60
C ILE A 349 -14.88 -15.68 -3.11
N ASP A 350 -15.77 -14.77 -3.51
CA ASP A 350 -16.17 -14.62 -4.92
C ASP A 350 -15.06 -14.00 -5.76
N SER A 351 -14.43 -12.95 -5.24
CA SER A 351 -13.22 -12.31 -5.79
C SER A 351 -12.31 -11.80 -4.68
N ILE A 352 -11.02 -11.60 -4.95
CA ILE A 352 -10.06 -11.09 -3.98
C ILE A 352 -9.11 -10.06 -4.57
N GLN A 353 -8.53 -9.24 -3.71
CA GLN A 353 -7.32 -8.49 -4.00
C GLN A 353 -6.26 -8.79 -2.92
N PHE A 354 -5.01 -8.92 -3.35
CA PHE A 354 -3.84 -8.90 -2.48
C PHE A 354 -3.07 -7.63 -2.76
N MET A 355 -3.29 -6.62 -1.92
CA MET A 355 -2.52 -5.39 -1.96
C MET A 355 -1.27 -5.53 -1.12
N ILE A 356 -0.13 -5.10 -1.64
CA ILE A 356 1.09 -4.95 -0.88
C ILE A 356 0.94 -3.72 0.04
N LEU A 357 1.30 -3.89 1.30
CA LEU A 357 1.40 -2.80 2.27
C LEU A 357 2.24 -1.67 1.64
N THR A 358 1.63 -0.51 1.43
CA THR A 358 2.28 0.63 0.80
C THR A 358 2.24 1.78 1.80
N PRO A 359 3.40 2.27 2.29
CA PRO A 359 3.44 3.43 3.17
C PRO A 359 3.03 4.67 2.36
N ILE A 360 1.77 5.07 2.40
CA ILE A 360 1.28 6.26 1.68
C ILE A 360 1.34 7.50 2.57
N PRO A 361 1.66 8.70 2.03
CA PRO A 361 1.62 9.94 2.79
C PRO A 361 0.30 10.10 3.56
N GLY A 362 0.41 10.49 4.83
CA GLY A 362 -0.73 10.67 5.73
C GLY A 362 -1.24 9.40 6.43
N SER A 363 -0.60 8.24 6.21
CA SER A 363 -0.84 7.03 7.01
C SER A 363 0.16 6.91 8.16
N PRO A 364 -0.20 6.32 9.31
CA PRO A 364 0.76 6.02 10.39
C PRO A 364 1.97 5.16 9.96
N ASP A 365 1.77 4.24 9.01
CA ASP A 365 2.84 3.40 8.48
C ASP A 365 3.85 4.21 7.65
N TRP A 366 3.42 5.31 7.01
CA TRP A 366 4.34 6.25 6.38
C TRP A 366 5.31 6.85 7.39
N ASP A 367 4.81 7.45 8.47
CA ASP A 367 5.66 8.08 9.49
C ASP A 367 6.63 7.05 10.09
N THR A 368 6.12 5.86 10.40
CA THR A 368 6.90 4.79 11.02
C THR A 368 7.98 4.22 10.09
N LEU A 369 7.65 3.92 8.83
CA LEU A 369 8.61 3.33 7.90
C LEU A 369 9.63 4.35 7.40
N TYR A 370 9.21 5.59 7.11
CA TYR A 370 10.13 6.64 6.68
C TYR A 370 11.10 7.07 7.78
N ALA A 371 10.67 7.08 9.04
CA ALA A 371 11.57 7.35 10.17
C ALA A 371 12.68 6.30 10.32
N LYS A 372 12.48 5.06 9.84
CA LYS A 372 13.51 4.01 9.83
C LYS A 372 14.51 4.14 8.68
N GLY A 373 14.25 5.03 7.71
CA GLY A 373 15.16 5.37 6.60
C GLY A 373 15.10 4.42 5.39
N ASP A 374 15.99 4.67 4.42
CA ASP A 374 15.98 4.07 3.07
C ASP A 374 16.22 2.54 3.03
N LYS A 375 16.61 1.96 4.17
CA LYS A 375 16.65 0.49 4.32
C LYS A 375 15.24 -0.10 4.30
N TYR A 376 14.25 0.63 4.83
CA TYR A 376 12.86 0.17 4.95
C TYR A 376 11.96 0.73 3.86
N VAL A 377 12.25 1.93 3.36
CA VAL A 377 11.61 2.51 2.19
C VAL A 377 12.55 2.34 1.01
N ILE A 378 12.38 1.26 0.25
CA ILE A 378 13.34 0.85 -0.77
C ILE A 378 13.18 1.59 -2.09
N SER A 379 12.04 2.25 -2.30
CA SER A 379 11.74 3.08 -3.47
C SER A 379 10.88 4.27 -3.05
N ARG A 380 11.19 5.46 -3.58
CA ARG A 380 10.36 6.68 -3.44
C ARG A 380 9.72 7.08 -4.77
N ASN A 381 9.69 6.16 -5.75
CA ASN A 381 9.02 6.40 -7.02
C ASN A 381 7.51 6.27 -6.81
N TRP A 382 6.79 7.40 -6.76
CA TRP A 382 5.36 7.45 -6.47
C TRP A 382 4.49 6.66 -7.44
N SER A 383 4.95 6.44 -8.68
CA SER A 383 4.20 5.58 -9.60
C SER A 383 3.97 4.18 -8.98
N LEU A 384 4.96 3.65 -8.26
CA LEU A 384 4.89 2.32 -7.65
C LEU A 384 4.04 2.26 -6.37
N TYR A 385 3.43 3.37 -5.92
CA TYR A 385 2.62 3.43 -4.70
C TYR A 385 1.15 3.09 -5.01
N ASP A 386 0.94 1.97 -5.68
CA ASP A 386 -0.34 1.53 -6.25
C ASP A 386 -0.93 0.28 -5.55
N GLY A 387 -0.28 -0.18 -4.48
CA GLY A 387 -0.63 -1.41 -3.77
C GLY A 387 -0.29 -2.70 -4.51
N HIS A 388 0.38 -2.65 -5.67
CA HIS A 388 0.77 -3.81 -6.47
C HIS A 388 2.28 -3.97 -6.61
N HIS A 389 3.03 -2.90 -6.37
CA HIS A 389 4.49 -2.89 -6.35
C HIS A 389 5.04 -2.84 -4.94
N VAL A 390 6.13 -3.56 -4.69
CA VAL A 390 6.82 -3.52 -3.41
C VAL A 390 7.73 -2.29 -3.35
N VAL A 391 7.43 -1.40 -2.40
CA VAL A 391 8.20 -0.17 -2.15
C VAL A 391 8.83 -0.14 -0.76
N HIS A 392 8.62 -1.18 0.05
CA HIS A 392 9.19 -1.29 1.39
C HIS A 392 9.85 -2.65 1.66
N GLN A 393 10.66 -2.71 2.71
CA GLN A 393 11.32 -3.92 3.21
C GLN A 393 10.60 -4.43 4.47
N PRO A 394 9.78 -5.50 4.37
CA PRO A 394 9.21 -6.13 5.55
C PRO A 394 10.24 -6.98 6.30
N ARG A 395 9.97 -7.25 7.57
CA ARG A 395 10.86 -8.00 8.47
C ARG A 395 11.06 -9.48 8.11
N ARG A 396 10.06 -10.16 7.55
CA ARG A 396 10.09 -11.64 7.35
C ARG A 396 10.07 -12.09 5.88
N LEU A 397 10.14 -11.16 4.94
CA LEU A 397 10.14 -11.42 3.49
C LEU A 397 11.15 -10.54 2.77
N SER A 398 11.79 -11.07 1.72
CA SER A 398 12.54 -10.18 0.84
C SER A 398 11.54 -9.38 0.00
N PRO A 399 11.88 -8.18 -0.47
CA PRO A 399 10.99 -7.41 -1.33
C PRO A 399 10.63 -8.18 -2.61
N TYR A 400 11.61 -8.90 -3.16
CA TYR A 400 11.39 -9.80 -4.29
C TYR A 400 10.42 -10.94 -3.97
N GLU A 401 10.59 -11.60 -2.81
CA GLU A 401 9.69 -12.69 -2.39
C GLU A 401 8.27 -12.18 -2.13
N LEU A 402 8.12 -10.99 -1.54
CA LEU A 402 6.82 -10.37 -1.34
C LEU A 402 6.13 -10.09 -2.69
N GLN A 403 6.83 -9.46 -3.64
CA GLN A 403 6.31 -9.16 -4.97
C GLN A 403 5.83 -10.42 -5.68
N ILE A 404 6.71 -11.43 -5.77
CA ILE A 404 6.40 -12.69 -6.46
C ILE A 404 5.34 -13.49 -5.69
N GLY A 405 5.39 -13.49 -4.36
CA GLY A 405 4.44 -14.17 -3.49
C GLY A 405 3.01 -13.64 -3.68
N ALA A 406 2.84 -12.32 -3.68
CA ALA A 406 1.55 -11.66 -3.90
C ALA A 406 0.96 -12.00 -5.28
N ILE A 407 1.79 -11.93 -6.33
CA ILE A 407 1.39 -12.31 -7.69
C ILE A 407 0.99 -13.78 -7.76
N LYS A 408 1.80 -14.69 -7.22
CA LYS A 408 1.52 -16.15 -7.22
C LYS A 408 0.24 -16.48 -6.43
N ALA A 409 0.02 -15.82 -5.31
CA ALA A 409 -1.21 -15.92 -4.52
C ALA A 409 -2.44 -15.57 -5.37
N MET A 410 -2.43 -14.42 -6.06
CA MET A 410 -3.49 -14.04 -6.99
C MET A 410 -3.63 -15.02 -8.17
N GLN A 411 -2.53 -15.47 -8.77
CA GLN A 411 -2.55 -16.44 -9.89
C GLN A 411 -3.21 -17.76 -9.50
N LYS A 412 -2.97 -18.22 -8.26
CA LYS A 412 -3.55 -19.46 -7.75
C LYS A 412 -5.05 -19.33 -7.54
N PHE A 413 -5.51 -18.20 -7.00
CA PHE A 413 -6.94 -17.92 -6.83
C PHE A 413 -7.66 -17.81 -8.18
N TYR A 414 -7.13 -16.99 -9.10
CA TYR A 414 -7.64 -16.76 -10.45
C TYR A 414 -7.19 -17.82 -11.47
N SER A 415 -6.90 -19.03 -11.01
CA SER A 415 -6.47 -20.13 -11.89
C SER A 415 -7.62 -20.71 -12.71
N TRP A 416 -7.31 -21.48 -13.76
CA TRP A 416 -8.33 -22.23 -14.52
C TRP A 416 -9.15 -23.17 -13.63
N GLY A 417 -8.52 -23.75 -12.60
CA GLY A 417 -9.24 -24.52 -11.58
C GLY A 417 -10.25 -23.67 -10.81
N GLY A 418 -9.89 -22.44 -10.43
CA GLY A 418 -10.81 -21.48 -9.81
C GLY A 418 -11.95 -21.03 -10.73
N ILE A 419 -11.69 -20.87 -12.02
CA ILE A 419 -12.72 -20.52 -13.03
C ILE A 419 -13.68 -21.71 -13.23
N THR A 420 -13.13 -22.91 -13.42
CA THR A 420 -13.93 -24.14 -13.60
C THR A 420 -14.81 -24.40 -12.38
N GLN A 421 -14.30 -24.19 -11.16
CA GLN A 421 -15.08 -24.29 -9.93
C GLN A 421 -16.34 -23.39 -9.96
N ARG A 422 -16.24 -22.17 -10.51
CA ARG A 422 -17.39 -21.25 -10.63
C ARG A 422 -18.36 -21.67 -11.73
N LEU A 423 -17.85 -22.12 -12.88
CA LEU A 423 -18.67 -22.67 -13.95
C LEU A 423 -19.46 -23.91 -13.50
N LEU A 424 -18.85 -24.81 -12.73
CA LEU A 424 -19.53 -25.98 -12.16
C LEU A 424 -20.66 -25.59 -11.20
N LYS A 425 -20.55 -24.45 -10.52
CA LYS A 425 -21.59 -23.86 -9.69
C LYS A 425 -22.62 -23.03 -10.48
N ARG A 426 -22.51 -22.99 -11.81
CA ARG A 426 -23.33 -22.15 -12.72
C ARG A 426 -23.21 -20.64 -12.45
N ASP A 427 -22.12 -20.23 -11.83
CA ASP A 427 -21.83 -18.83 -11.49
C ASP A 427 -21.03 -18.16 -12.61
N VAL A 428 -21.71 -17.90 -13.74
CA VAL A 428 -21.08 -17.38 -14.96
C VAL A 428 -20.45 -16.00 -14.73
N TYR A 429 -21.12 -15.14 -13.95
CA TYR A 429 -20.61 -13.81 -13.63
C TYR A 429 -19.22 -13.88 -12.97
N TYR A 430 -19.06 -14.64 -11.88
CA TYR A 430 -17.75 -14.75 -11.24
C TYR A 430 -16.76 -15.65 -11.97
N ALA A 431 -17.21 -16.55 -12.84
CA ALA A 431 -16.32 -17.21 -13.78
C ALA A 431 -15.67 -16.18 -14.73
N VAL A 432 -16.45 -15.22 -15.24
CA VAL A 432 -15.97 -14.11 -16.07
C VAL A 432 -15.05 -13.19 -15.26
N ILE A 433 -15.42 -12.79 -14.04
CA ILE A 433 -14.55 -11.99 -13.16
C ILE A 433 -13.22 -12.71 -12.90
N ARG A 434 -13.24 -14.01 -12.61
CA ARG A 434 -12.00 -14.77 -12.38
C ARG A 434 -11.15 -14.90 -13.64
N TYR A 435 -11.77 -15.03 -14.81
CA TYR A 435 -11.07 -14.99 -16.09
C TYR A 435 -10.42 -13.61 -16.33
N TRP A 436 -11.13 -12.51 -16.02
CA TRP A 436 -10.56 -11.17 -16.09
C TRP A 436 -9.38 -11.00 -15.14
N GLY A 437 -9.49 -11.44 -13.88
CA GLY A 437 -8.37 -11.44 -12.93
C GLY A 437 -7.16 -12.21 -13.48
N LYS A 438 -7.39 -13.39 -14.09
CA LYS A 438 -6.33 -14.17 -14.75
C LYS A 438 -5.68 -13.40 -15.90
N LYS A 439 -6.49 -12.78 -16.76
CA LYS A 439 -6.04 -11.96 -17.89
C LYS A 439 -5.24 -10.76 -17.40
N MET A 440 -5.70 -10.08 -16.35
CA MET A 440 -5.02 -8.93 -15.75
C MET A 440 -3.63 -9.29 -15.24
N ILE A 441 -3.49 -10.41 -14.52
CA ILE A 441 -2.17 -10.86 -14.04
C ILE A 441 -1.25 -11.20 -15.22
N ARG A 442 -1.78 -11.83 -16.29
CA ARG A 442 -0.99 -12.09 -17.51
C ARG A 442 -0.56 -10.79 -18.18
N ASP A 443 -1.45 -9.81 -18.27
CA ASP A 443 -1.16 -8.52 -18.89
C ASP A 443 -0.18 -7.70 -18.03
N TRP A 444 -0.22 -7.83 -16.69
CA TRP A 444 0.75 -7.23 -15.77
C TRP A 444 2.18 -7.70 -16.08
N TRP A 445 2.38 -8.98 -16.44
CA TRP A 445 3.69 -9.51 -16.87
C TRP A 445 4.11 -9.11 -18.30
N LYS A 446 3.20 -8.56 -19.11
CA LYS A 446 3.55 -8.05 -20.45
C LYS A 446 4.07 -6.62 -20.39
N ASP A 447 3.67 -5.89 -19.37
CA ASP A 447 4.14 -4.54 -19.11
C ASP A 447 5.66 -4.53 -18.83
N GLU A 448 6.36 -3.59 -19.44
CA GLU A 448 7.81 -3.50 -19.36
C GLU A 448 8.29 -2.93 -18.02
N GLU A 449 7.60 -1.92 -17.48
CA GLU A 449 7.92 -1.29 -16.20
C GLU A 449 7.74 -2.28 -15.05
N ASN A 450 6.64 -3.05 -15.06
CA ASN A 450 6.38 -4.08 -14.06
C ASN A 450 7.49 -5.15 -14.05
N ARG A 451 7.93 -5.60 -15.23
CA ARG A 451 9.05 -6.58 -15.33
C ARG A 451 10.38 -5.98 -14.90
N ALA A 452 10.65 -4.74 -15.28
CA ALA A 452 11.85 -4.02 -14.87
C ALA A 452 11.91 -3.87 -13.34
N HIS A 453 10.78 -3.56 -12.70
CA HIS A 453 10.69 -3.48 -11.23
C HIS A 453 10.99 -4.84 -10.57
N VAL A 454 10.38 -5.93 -11.05
CA VAL A 454 10.67 -7.29 -10.52
C VAL A 454 12.14 -7.66 -10.69
N GLN A 455 12.73 -7.31 -11.84
CA GLN A 455 14.14 -7.57 -12.12
C GLN A 455 15.04 -6.73 -11.20
N TRP A 456 14.71 -5.46 -10.97
CA TRP A 456 15.41 -4.60 -10.02
C TRP A 456 15.35 -5.15 -8.59
N LEU A 457 14.19 -5.63 -8.13
CA LEU A 457 14.07 -6.30 -6.82
C LEU A 457 14.95 -7.55 -6.75
N LYS A 458 14.99 -8.33 -7.83
CA LYS A 458 15.81 -9.54 -7.93
C LYS A 458 17.30 -9.21 -7.90
N GLU A 459 17.73 -8.18 -8.63
CA GLU A 459 19.12 -7.70 -8.65
C GLU A 459 19.51 -7.09 -7.31
N ARG A 460 18.60 -6.41 -6.61
CA ARG A 460 18.87 -5.95 -5.24
C ARG A 460 19.14 -7.12 -4.29
N LEU A 461 18.40 -8.22 -4.45
CA LEU A 461 18.56 -9.42 -3.63
C LEU A 461 19.80 -10.24 -3.99
N TYR A 462 20.10 -10.41 -5.28
CA TYR A 462 21.11 -11.34 -5.80
C TYR A 462 22.30 -10.67 -6.51
N GLY A 463 22.33 -9.34 -6.63
CA GLY A 463 23.29 -8.62 -7.48
C GLY A 463 24.75 -8.75 -7.02
N GLN A 464 24.96 -9.06 -5.75
CA GLN A 464 26.29 -9.33 -5.17
C GLN A 464 26.71 -10.80 -5.28
N THR A 465 25.78 -11.71 -5.58
CA THR A 465 26.01 -13.16 -5.65
C THR A 465 27.03 -13.58 -6.74
N PRO A 466 27.06 -13.00 -7.96
CA PRO A 466 28.02 -13.39 -9.01
C PRO A 466 29.49 -13.12 -8.66
N THR A 467 29.77 -12.01 -7.96
CA THR A 467 31.12 -11.68 -7.45
C THR A 467 31.59 -12.67 -6.38
N LEU A 468 30.67 -13.27 -5.63
CA LEU A 468 30.96 -14.23 -4.56
C LEU A 468 30.90 -15.69 -5.02
N ARG A 469 30.22 -15.98 -6.15
CA ARG A 469 30.16 -17.31 -6.80
C ARG A 469 31.50 -17.88 -7.23
N GLN A 470 32.56 -17.08 -7.26
CA GLN A 470 33.89 -17.60 -7.58
C GLN A 470 34.41 -18.62 -6.53
N ARG A 471 33.81 -18.71 -5.34
CA ARG A 471 33.99 -19.83 -4.39
C ARG A 471 32.70 -20.16 -3.65
N ALA A 472 32.09 -21.30 -3.92
CA ALA A 472 31.02 -21.82 -3.07
C ALA A 472 31.60 -22.13 -1.68
N LEU A 473 31.17 -21.38 -0.66
CA LEU A 473 31.64 -21.55 0.72
C LEU A 473 31.15 -22.93 1.23
N GLN A 474 32.07 -23.88 1.40
CA GLN A 474 31.80 -25.23 1.91
C GLN A 474 32.06 -25.34 3.41
N THR A 475 32.95 -24.50 3.93
CA THR A 475 33.34 -24.52 5.34
C THR A 475 33.40 -23.10 5.92
N ILE A 476 32.78 -22.89 7.09
CA ILE A 476 32.76 -21.61 7.79
C ILE A 476 33.35 -21.78 9.17
N GLY A 477 34.28 -20.89 9.52
CA GLY A 477 34.80 -20.81 10.87
C GLY A 477 33.94 -19.92 11.77
N VAL A 478 33.54 -20.43 12.94
CA VAL A 478 32.73 -19.72 13.93
C VAL A 478 33.44 -19.80 15.29
N PRO A 479 33.60 -18.67 16.03
CA PRO A 479 34.22 -18.68 17.36
C PRO A 479 33.54 -19.67 18.30
N GLU A 480 34.34 -20.45 19.04
CA GLU A 480 33.83 -21.49 19.94
C GLU A 480 32.94 -20.91 21.05
N ALA A 481 33.24 -19.69 21.53
CA ALA A 481 32.38 -18.99 22.48
C ALA A 481 30.99 -18.70 21.92
N LEU A 482 30.89 -18.29 20.65
CA LEU A 482 29.60 -18.04 20.00
C LEU A 482 28.80 -19.34 19.87
N LEU A 483 29.45 -20.46 19.52
CA LEU A 483 28.81 -21.78 19.42
C LEU A 483 28.28 -22.32 20.76
N LYS A 484 28.79 -21.80 21.90
CA LYS A 484 28.27 -22.12 23.24
C LYS A 484 27.00 -21.34 23.57
N GLU A 485 26.78 -20.20 22.90
CA GLU A 485 25.56 -19.41 23.05
C GLU A 485 24.42 -19.95 22.18
N LYS A 486 23.19 -19.66 22.61
CA LYS A 486 21.97 -20.07 21.90
C LYS A 486 21.97 -19.60 20.44
N VAL A 487 22.43 -18.37 20.21
CA VAL A 487 22.59 -17.78 18.87
C VAL A 487 23.55 -18.60 17.99
N GLY A 488 24.72 -19.01 18.50
CA GLY A 488 25.66 -19.80 17.71
C GLY A 488 25.23 -21.25 17.52
N GLN A 489 24.47 -21.84 18.45
CA GLN A 489 23.84 -23.15 18.24
C GLN A 489 22.80 -23.11 17.11
N LEU A 490 22.00 -22.04 17.04
CA LEU A 490 21.06 -21.81 15.94
C LEU A 490 21.80 -21.61 14.62
N LEU A 491 22.85 -20.78 14.61
CA LEU A 491 23.70 -20.56 13.43
C LEU A 491 24.34 -21.87 12.94
N ASN A 492 24.86 -22.68 13.86
CA ASN A 492 25.46 -23.98 13.55
C ASN A 492 24.47 -24.92 12.87
N THR A 493 23.27 -25.04 13.44
CA THR A 493 22.21 -25.90 12.90
C THR A 493 21.76 -25.41 11.52
N PHE A 494 21.60 -24.10 11.37
CA PHE A 494 21.21 -23.48 10.11
C PHE A 494 22.23 -23.72 8.99
N LEU A 495 23.52 -23.47 9.25
CA LEU A 495 24.60 -23.67 8.28
C LEU A 495 24.76 -25.15 7.91
N THR A 496 24.64 -26.04 8.90
CA THR A 496 24.69 -27.50 8.68
C THR A 496 23.55 -27.96 7.77
N GLU A 497 22.32 -27.49 7.99
CA GLU A 497 21.17 -27.80 7.13
C GLU A 497 21.31 -27.27 5.69
N LEU A 498 22.09 -26.20 5.51
CA LEU A 498 22.44 -25.70 4.18
C LEU A 498 23.50 -26.54 3.47
N GLY A 499 24.14 -27.47 4.18
CA GLY A 499 25.25 -28.29 3.69
C GLY A 499 26.61 -27.62 3.87
N VAL A 500 26.72 -26.62 4.75
CA VAL A 500 27.97 -25.93 5.05
C VAL A 500 28.53 -26.47 6.36
N LYS A 501 29.81 -26.85 6.34
CA LYS A 501 30.50 -27.36 7.52
C LYS A 501 30.90 -26.21 8.43
N VAL A 502 30.44 -26.24 9.68
CA VAL A 502 30.86 -25.26 10.70
C VAL A 502 32.07 -25.80 11.43
N VAL A 503 33.14 -25.01 11.47
CA VAL A 503 34.39 -25.34 12.16
C VAL A 503 34.52 -24.42 13.38
N PRO A 504 34.46 -24.96 14.61
CA PRO A 504 34.73 -24.20 15.82
C PRO A 504 36.16 -23.63 15.79
N ILE A 505 36.31 -22.34 16.05
CA ILE A 505 37.61 -21.69 16.22
C ILE A 505 37.82 -21.45 17.71
N ALA A 506 38.77 -22.17 18.30
CA ALA A 506 39.13 -22.01 19.71
C ALA A 506 39.76 -20.64 19.97
N GLU A 507 39.25 -19.90 20.96
CA GLU A 507 39.76 -18.58 21.35
C GLU A 507 41.23 -18.64 21.82
N ARG A 508 41.70 -19.80 22.28
CA ARG A 508 43.11 -20.03 22.68
C ARG A 508 44.10 -20.10 21.51
N LEU A 509 43.66 -20.02 20.25
CA LEU A 509 44.54 -19.92 19.08
C LEU A 509 44.90 -18.46 18.75
N VAL A 510 44.36 -17.49 19.49
CA VAL A 510 44.64 -16.06 19.34
C VAL A 510 45.97 -15.66 19.98
N GLU A 511 46.43 -16.38 21.02
CA GLU A 511 47.70 -16.08 21.71
C GLU A 511 48.95 -16.54 20.93
N GLN A 512 48.79 -17.34 19.88
CA GLN A 512 49.88 -17.80 19.00
C GLN A 512 49.50 -17.57 17.52
N ALA A 513 49.47 -16.29 17.15
CA ALA A 513 48.80 -15.74 15.97
C ALA A 513 49.32 -16.20 14.59
N GLU A 514 50.52 -16.76 14.46
CA GLU A 514 51.11 -17.00 13.14
C GLU A 514 50.77 -18.36 12.51
N ASP A 515 50.66 -19.42 13.32
CA ASP A 515 50.78 -20.79 12.83
C ASP A 515 49.45 -21.59 12.86
N ALA A 516 48.56 -21.24 13.78
CA ALA A 516 47.21 -21.79 13.87
C ALA A 516 46.23 -21.17 12.85
N LEU A 517 46.37 -19.87 12.61
CA LEU A 517 45.54 -19.13 11.66
C LEU A 517 45.93 -19.39 10.20
N ALA A 518 47.21 -19.69 9.95
CA ALA A 518 47.67 -20.19 8.65
C ALA A 518 47.02 -21.54 8.30
N ARG A 519 46.87 -22.45 9.29
CA ARG A 519 46.14 -23.72 9.14
C ARG A 519 44.62 -23.55 9.01
N ALA A 520 44.04 -22.57 9.71
CA ALA A 520 42.62 -22.23 9.55
C ALA A 520 42.33 -21.69 8.13
N ARG A 521 43.27 -20.94 7.55
CA ARG A 521 43.17 -20.39 6.18
C ARG A 521 43.16 -21.45 5.08
N GLU A 522 43.69 -22.65 5.35
CA GLU A 522 43.65 -23.80 4.43
C GLU A 522 42.37 -24.63 4.56
N SER A 523 41.55 -24.40 5.60
CA SER A 523 40.41 -25.28 5.95
C SER A 523 39.04 -24.60 6.00
N VAL A 524 38.95 -23.27 5.96
CA VAL A 524 37.66 -22.53 5.94
C VAL A 524 37.60 -21.48 4.83
N ASP A 525 36.43 -21.35 4.20
CA ASP A 525 36.20 -20.45 3.06
C ASP A 525 35.74 -19.04 3.51
N CYS A 526 35.12 -18.93 4.68
CA CYS A 526 34.60 -17.68 5.25
C CYS A 526 34.64 -17.71 6.80
N LEU A 527 34.72 -16.54 7.42
CA LEU A 527 34.75 -16.36 8.87
C LEU A 527 33.59 -15.48 9.32
N VAL A 528 32.83 -15.96 10.31
CA VAL A 528 31.77 -15.18 10.95
C VAL A 528 32.35 -14.49 12.17
N MET A 529 32.36 -13.16 12.14
CA MET A 529 32.77 -12.35 13.29
C MET A 529 31.56 -11.71 13.97
N PRO A 530 31.49 -11.70 15.31
CA PRO A 530 30.46 -10.94 16.02
C PRO A 530 30.64 -9.45 15.74
N VAL A 531 29.58 -8.75 15.31
CA VAL A 531 29.54 -7.28 15.27
C VAL A 531 28.85 -6.81 16.55
N VAL A 532 29.64 -6.55 17.59
CA VAL A 532 29.11 -6.08 18.87
C VAL A 532 28.99 -4.55 18.81
N LYS A 533 27.76 -4.04 18.66
CA LYS A 533 27.45 -2.63 18.93
C LYS A 533 26.32 -2.58 19.97
N ARG A 534 26.68 -2.60 21.26
CA ARG A 534 25.93 -1.85 22.28
C ARG A 534 26.73 -1.66 23.57
N VAL A 535 26.64 -0.42 24.03
CA VAL A 535 27.04 0.14 25.32
C VAL A 535 26.28 -0.59 26.43
N GLU A 536 26.98 -1.19 27.38
CA GLU A 536 26.68 -1.15 28.82
C GLU A 536 27.71 -1.95 29.64
N GLN A 537 27.94 -1.46 30.86
CA GLN A 537 29.13 -1.63 31.69
C GLN A 537 29.40 -3.08 32.12
N GLY A 538 30.69 -3.46 32.15
CA GLY A 538 31.16 -4.57 32.98
C GLY A 538 31.93 -5.73 32.32
N LYS A 539 32.49 -5.58 31.12
CA LYS A 539 33.31 -6.65 30.47
C LYS A 539 34.58 -6.15 29.76
N GLU A 540 35.25 -5.13 30.29
CA GLU A 540 36.42 -4.50 29.64
C GLU A 540 37.59 -5.48 29.35
N GLU A 541 37.83 -6.50 30.17
CA GLU A 541 38.92 -7.48 29.93
C GLU A 541 38.65 -8.43 28.76
N VAL A 542 37.40 -8.88 28.58
CA VAL A 542 37.01 -9.75 27.46
C VAL A 542 37.01 -8.96 26.15
N TYR A 543 36.63 -7.68 26.19
CA TYR A 543 36.67 -6.78 25.04
C TYR A 543 38.09 -6.41 24.62
N ALA A 544 39.01 -6.17 25.55
CA ALA A 544 40.41 -5.90 25.23
C ALA A 544 41.09 -7.11 24.56
N GLN A 545 40.79 -8.32 25.04
CA GLN A 545 41.30 -9.56 24.45
C GLN A 545 40.70 -9.83 23.06
N LEU A 546 39.40 -9.60 22.85
CA LEU A 546 38.75 -9.74 21.53
C LEU A 546 39.19 -8.66 20.52
N THR A 547 39.47 -7.44 20.97
CA THR A 547 39.92 -6.34 20.10
C THR A 547 41.37 -6.53 19.69
N ALA A 548 42.25 -6.94 20.60
CA ALA A 548 43.64 -7.30 20.27
C ALA A 548 43.73 -8.54 19.36
N ALA A 549 42.82 -9.52 19.55
CA ALA A 549 42.65 -10.65 18.63
C ALA A 549 42.22 -10.20 17.24
N ALA A 550 41.23 -9.30 17.16
CA ALA A 550 40.68 -8.78 15.92
C ALA A 550 41.70 -7.93 15.14
N GLU A 551 42.49 -7.11 15.83
CA GLU A 551 43.55 -6.27 15.24
C GLU A 551 44.71 -7.10 14.67
N ALA A 552 45.15 -8.15 15.38
CA ALA A 552 46.17 -9.08 14.87
C ALA A 552 45.67 -9.90 13.66
N LEU A 553 44.37 -10.22 13.62
CA LEU A 553 43.73 -10.87 12.47
C LEU A 553 43.42 -9.89 11.31
N GLN A 554 43.36 -8.58 11.56
CA GLN A 554 42.77 -7.57 10.67
C GLN A 554 43.44 -7.50 9.29
N ALA A 555 44.77 -7.51 9.25
CA ALA A 555 45.54 -7.42 8.00
C ALA A 555 45.41 -8.67 7.09
N ARG A 556 45.02 -9.83 7.65
CA ARG A 556 44.80 -11.09 6.88
C ARG A 556 43.31 -11.37 6.61
N LEU A 557 42.42 -10.92 7.49
CA LEU A 557 40.96 -11.00 7.37
C LEU A 557 40.35 -10.02 6.36
N GLU A 558 41.02 -8.90 6.07
CA GLU A 558 40.60 -7.95 5.03
C GLU A 558 40.49 -8.58 3.64
N LYS A 559 41.14 -9.74 3.42
CA LYS A 559 41.10 -10.48 2.16
C LYS A 559 39.95 -11.50 2.07
N LEU A 560 39.21 -11.74 3.17
CA LEU A 560 38.06 -12.66 3.20
C LEU A 560 36.75 -11.86 3.09
N PRO A 561 35.70 -12.41 2.44
CA PRO A 561 34.37 -11.82 2.47
C PRO A 561 33.88 -11.72 3.92
N LYS A 562 33.59 -10.51 4.40
CA LYS A 562 33.09 -10.27 5.76
C LYS A 562 31.56 -10.22 5.76
N VAL A 563 30.93 -10.95 6.67
CA VAL A 563 29.47 -10.89 6.93
C VAL A 563 29.22 -10.25 8.27
N SER A 564 28.52 -9.13 8.26
CA SER A 564 27.94 -8.57 9.47
C SER A 564 26.54 -9.17 9.66
N PHE A 565 26.38 -10.02 10.67
CA PHE A 565 25.06 -10.47 11.09
C PHE A 565 24.44 -9.42 12.01
N PRO A 566 23.24 -8.89 11.70
CA PRO A 566 22.48 -8.11 12.66
C PRO A 566 21.94 -9.09 13.70
N VAL A 567 22.71 -9.34 14.75
CA VAL A 567 22.32 -10.30 15.79
C VAL A 567 21.27 -9.69 16.73
N LEU A 568 21.16 -8.36 16.85
CA LEU A 568 20.25 -7.72 17.81
C LEU A 568 19.67 -6.39 17.31
N GLY A 569 18.35 -6.22 17.45
CA GLY A 569 17.60 -5.01 17.11
C GLY A 569 16.79 -5.12 15.83
N ASP A 570 15.79 -4.24 15.64
CA ASP A 570 14.76 -4.17 14.56
C ASP A 570 15.27 -4.15 13.09
N GLN A 571 16.51 -4.56 12.84
CA GLN A 571 17.35 -4.30 11.67
C GLN A 571 17.11 -5.24 10.48
N GLY A 572 15.87 -5.31 9.98
CA GLY A 572 15.56 -5.86 8.65
C GLY A 572 15.55 -7.40 8.56
N PRO A 573 15.35 -7.95 7.37
CA PRO A 573 15.14 -9.38 7.19
C PRO A 573 16.34 -10.25 7.57
N ILE A 574 16.10 -11.21 8.46
CA ILE A 574 17.11 -12.12 9.00
C ILE A 574 17.83 -12.92 7.90
N PHE A 575 17.19 -13.17 6.75
CA PHE A 575 17.73 -13.97 5.65
C PHE A 575 18.55 -13.18 4.62
N GLU A 576 18.42 -11.85 4.57
CA GLU A 576 19.07 -11.03 3.53
C GLU A 576 20.60 -11.03 3.63
N PRO A 577 21.23 -10.94 4.83
CA PRO A 577 22.68 -11.09 4.96
C PRO A 577 23.18 -12.46 4.46
N PHE A 578 22.44 -13.54 4.72
CA PHE A 578 22.82 -14.88 4.23
C PHE A 578 22.71 -14.99 2.70
N ALA A 579 21.71 -14.35 2.10
CA ALA A 579 21.56 -14.27 0.64
C ALA A 579 22.68 -13.45 -0.01
N GLN A 580 23.04 -12.31 0.60
CA GLN A 580 24.02 -11.37 0.06
C GLN A 580 25.46 -11.92 0.03
N ILE A 581 25.89 -12.70 1.02
CA ILE A 581 27.29 -13.21 1.06
C ILE A 581 27.52 -14.50 0.25
N GLY A 582 26.52 -15.05 -0.41
CA GLY A 582 26.75 -16.27 -1.21
C GLY A 582 27.23 -17.46 -0.36
N LEU A 583 27.02 -17.39 0.97
CA LEU A 583 27.05 -18.51 1.92
C LEU A 583 26.09 -19.64 1.54
N LEU A 584 25.24 -19.36 0.56
CA LEU A 584 24.33 -20.29 -0.04
C LEU A 584 25.00 -20.86 -1.29
N VAL A 585 25.29 -22.15 -1.24
CA VAL A 585 25.61 -22.99 -2.40
C VAL A 585 24.43 -23.04 -3.40
N THR A 586 23.41 -22.19 -3.26
CA THR A 586 22.16 -22.23 -4.01
C THR A 586 21.42 -20.89 -3.99
N ASP A 587 20.94 -20.42 -5.15
CA ASP A 587 19.98 -19.31 -5.25
C ASP A 587 18.56 -19.69 -4.72
N ASN A 588 18.41 -20.90 -4.15
CA ASN A 588 17.14 -21.47 -3.74
C ASN A 588 16.74 -21.03 -2.32
N LEU A 589 15.96 -19.95 -2.25
CA LEU A 589 15.37 -19.40 -1.02
C LEU A 589 14.53 -20.42 -0.23
N GLU A 590 13.90 -21.42 -0.88
CA GLU A 590 13.13 -22.44 -0.18
C GLU A 590 14.02 -23.36 0.66
N LYS A 591 15.22 -23.69 0.17
CA LYS A 591 16.19 -24.49 0.94
C LYS A 591 16.61 -23.74 2.21
N ILE A 592 16.84 -22.43 2.09
CA ILE A 592 17.17 -21.55 3.23
C ILE A 592 16.06 -21.56 4.26
N ARG A 593 14.82 -21.36 3.82
CA ARG A 593 13.65 -21.36 4.71
C ARG A 593 13.49 -22.70 5.41
N LYS A 594 13.71 -23.81 4.71
CA LYS A 594 13.66 -25.16 5.31
C LYS A 594 14.75 -25.35 6.35
N ALA A 595 15.98 -24.92 6.07
CA ALA A 595 17.08 -24.94 7.04
C ALA A 595 16.77 -24.10 8.27
N TYR A 596 16.23 -22.89 8.05
CA TYR A 596 15.81 -21.98 9.11
C TYR A 596 14.73 -22.57 10.02
N ARG A 597 13.71 -23.22 9.44
CA ARG A 597 12.66 -23.92 10.22
C ARG A 597 13.23 -25.08 11.03
N LYS A 598 14.05 -25.92 10.39
CA LYS A 598 14.64 -27.08 11.04
C LYS A 598 15.62 -26.70 12.15
N ALA A 599 16.28 -25.56 12.02
CA ALA A 599 17.08 -24.97 13.08
C ALA A 599 16.26 -24.48 14.28
N GLY A 600 14.93 -24.69 14.29
CA GLY A 600 14.05 -24.35 15.41
C GLY A 600 13.62 -22.89 15.43
N VAL A 601 13.86 -22.14 14.35
CA VAL A 601 13.69 -20.68 14.33
C VAL A 601 12.26 -20.22 13.99
N THR A 602 11.28 -21.12 14.11
CA THR A 602 9.88 -20.83 13.77
C THR A 602 9.16 -19.92 14.76
N GLU A 603 9.78 -19.52 15.87
CA GLU A 603 9.20 -18.64 16.88
C GLU A 603 10.32 -17.77 17.45
N GLY A 604 10.26 -16.43 17.35
CA GLY A 604 10.96 -15.40 18.15
C GLY A 604 12.36 -15.64 18.77
N LEU A 605 13.14 -16.62 18.33
CA LEU A 605 14.26 -17.19 19.09
C LEU A 605 15.58 -16.48 18.86
N TRP A 606 15.71 -15.70 17.77
CA TRP A 606 16.78 -14.69 17.62
C TRP A 606 16.46 -13.37 18.31
N GLU A 607 15.20 -13.14 18.65
CA GLU A 607 14.76 -11.89 19.31
C GLU A 607 14.84 -12.02 20.84
N THR A 608 14.89 -13.27 21.34
CA THR A 608 15.01 -13.61 22.77
C THR A 608 16.38 -14.20 23.15
N ALA A 609 17.27 -14.44 22.19
CA ALA A 609 18.64 -14.90 22.40
C ALA A 609 19.60 -13.77 22.03
#